data_AF-A0AAV5WZU1-F1
#
_entry.id   AF-A0AAV5WZU1-F1
#
_cell.length_a   1.000
_cell.length_b   1.000
_cell.length_c   1.000
_cell.angle_alpha   90.00
_cell.angle_beta   90.00
_cell.angle_gamma   90.00
#
_symmetry.space_group_name_H-M   'P 1'
#
loop_
_entity.id
_entity.type
_entity.pdbx_description
1 polymer ?
#
loop_
_entity_poly.entity_id
_entity_poly.type
_entity_poly.pdbx_seq_one_letter_code
_entity_poly.pdbx_strand_id
1 'polypeptide(L)' 'AYLCNNGLYYNLMTQQCPKTCGRCAGTGAPTATCVDLLYPTTGVSDCPSRTGLCNNSMYYTLMTQQCPRTCGRCATGK' A
#
# COMPACT_ATOMS: atom_id res chain seq x y z
N ALA A 1 6.82 3.89 -18.06
CA ALA A 1 6.15 3.12 -17.00
C ALA A 1 5.30 4.05 -16.11
N TYR A 2 4.26 4.68 -16.67
CA TYR A 2 3.48 5.75 -16.02
C TYR A 2 2.51 5.22 -14.94
N LEU A 3 1.93 4.04 -15.16
CA LEU A 3 0.91 3.47 -14.27
C LEU A 3 1.48 2.80 -13.02
N CYS A 4 2.80 2.57 -12.97
CA CYS A 4 3.43 1.92 -11.83
C CYS A 4 3.16 2.70 -10.54
N ASN A 5 3.28 4.03 -10.58
CA ASN A 5 3.05 4.89 -9.43
C ASN A 5 1.60 5.38 -9.32
N ASN A 6 0.67 4.86 -10.12
CA ASN A 6 -0.73 5.25 -10.05
C ASN A 6 -1.43 4.46 -8.92
N GLY A 7 -2.05 5.16 -7.97
CA GLY A 7 -2.61 4.53 -6.75
C GLY A 7 -3.63 3.41 -7.01
N LEU A 8 -4.43 3.50 -8.07
CA LEU A 8 -5.40 2.45 -8.44
C LEU A 8 -4.70 1.22 -9.04
N TYR A 9 -3.68 1.46 -9.86
CA TYR A 9 -2.98 0.41 -10.59
C TYR A 9 -1.70 -0.04 -9.90
N TYR A 10 -1.35 0.53 -8.75
CA TYR A 10 -0.08 0.29 -8.06
C TYR A 10 0.09 -1.19 -7.73
N ASN A 11 -0.93 -1.82 -7.14
CA ASN A 11 -0.91 -3.25 -6.83
C ASN A 11 -0.86 -4.10 -8.10
N LEU A 12 -1.71 -3.79 -9.07
CA LEU A 12 -1.79 -4.51 -10.35
C LEU A 12 -0.46 -4.47 -11.11
N MET A 13 0.16 -3.29 -11.19
CA MET A 13 1.43 -3.05 -11.85
C MET A 13 2.61 -3.67 -11.09
N THR A 14 2.52 -3.78 -9.76
CA THR A 14 3.51 -4.50 -8.95
C THR A 14 3.43 -6.01 -9.16
N GLN A 15 2.24 -6.58 -9.33
CA GLN A 15 2.09 -8.03 -9.52
C GLN A 15 2.27 -8.49 -10.96
N GLN A 16 1.65 -7.80 -11.92
CA GLN A 16 1.63 -8.23 -13.32
C GLN A 16 2.80 -7.66 -14.14
N CYS A 17 3.37 -6.53 -13.71
CA CYS A 17 4.47 -5.88 -14.43
C CYS A 17 5.65 -5.45 -13.52
N PRO A 18 6.12 -6.30 -12.59
CA PRO A 18 7.18 -5.93 -11.64
C PRO A 18 8.46 -5.50 -12.36
N LYS A 19 8.86 -6.19 -13.43
CA LYS A 19 10.05 -5.84 -14.23
C LYS A 19 9.94 -4.44 -14.85
N THR A 20 8.80 -4.14 -15.48
CA THR A 20 8.54 -2.86 -16.15
C THR A 20 8.46 -1.70 -15.17
N CYS A 21 8.06 -1.97 -13.92
CA CYS A 21 7.99 -0.98 -12.86
C CYS A 21 9.27 -0.88 -12.02
N GLY A 22 10.33 -1.64 -12.34
CA GLY A 22 11.54 -1.70 -11.52
C GLY A 22 11.31 -2.30 -10.13
N ARG A 23 10.22 -3.07 -9.96
CA ARG A 23 9.75 -3.69 -8.72
C ARG A 23 10.04 -5.19 -8.64
N CYS A 24 10.92 -5.69 -9.50
CA CYS A 24 11.40 -7.06 -9.37
C CYS A 24 12.27 -7.15 -8.09
N ALA A 25 11.64 -7.52 -6.99
CA ALA A 25 12.35 -8.02 -5.82
C ALA A 25 12.92 -9.39 -6.18
N GLY A 26 14.25 -9.52 -6.10
CA GLY A 26 14.88 -10.84 -6.02
C GLY A 26 14.26 -11.60 -4.85
N THR A 27 14.01 -12.88 -5.10
CA THR A 27 13.62 -13.95 -4.17
C THR A 27 13.65 -13.57 -2.69
N GLY A 28 12.58 -12.95 -2.22
CA GLY A 28 12.37 -12.58 -0.83
C GLY A 28 10.91 -12.18 -0.73
N ALA A 29 10.13 -12.96 0.02
CA ALA A 29 8.75 -12.61 0.33
C ALA A 29 8.70 -11.12 0.73
N PRO A 30 7.68 -10.35 0.31
CA PRO A 30 7.57 -8.97 0.75
C PRO A 30 7.43 -9.04 2.27
N THR A 31 8.53 -8.75 2.97
CA THR A 31 8.43 -8.19 4.31
C THR A 31 7.72 -6.88 4.07
N ALA A 32 6.38 -6.94 4.10
CA ALA A 32 5.53 -5.78 4.03
C ALA A 32 5.91 -4.97 5.27
N THR A 33 6.91 -4.09 5.12
CA THR A 33 7.22 -3.07 6.11
C THR A 33 5.89 -2.41 6.36
N CYS A 34 5.34 -2.61 7.56
CA CYS A 34 4.02 -2.13 7.87
C CYS A 34 4.09 -0.62 8.01
N VAL A 35 3.95 0.04 6.88
CA VAL A 35 4.01 1.49 6.74
C VAL A 35 2.78 1.93 5.97
N ASP A 36 2.31 3.11 6.30
CA ASP A 36 1.25 3.75 5.56
C ASP A 36 1.77 4.16 4.18
N LEU A 37 0.98 3.90 3.15
CA LEU A 37 1.30 4.27 1.79
C LEU A 37 1.22 5.79 1.66
N LEU A 38 2.20 6.35 0.99
CA LEU A 38 2.27 7.78 0.68
C LEU A 38 1.53 8.03 -0.63
N TYR A 39 0.86 9.17 -0.74
CA TYR A 39 0.29 9.59 -2.00
C TYR A 39 1.43 9.89 -2.99
N PRO A 40 1.44 9.28 -4.19
CA PRO A 40 2.61 9.25 -5.06
C PRO A 40 3.00 10.61 -5.65
N THR A 41 2.10 11.61 -5.66
CA THR A 41 2.41 12.94 -6.20
C THR A 41 2.81 13.95 -5.13
N THR A 42 2.37 13.78 -3.88
CA THR A 42 2.73 14.68 -2.77
C THR A 42 3.76 14.07 -1.82
N GLY A 43 3.94 12.75 -1.85
CA GLY A 43 4.78 12.03 -0.89
C GLY A 43 4.20 12.05 0.53
N VAL A 44 2.92 12.42 0.71
CA VAL A 44 2.26 12.55 2.01
C VAL A 44 1.21 11.46 2.17
N SER A 45 1.12 10.84 3.36
CA SER A 45 0.06 9.89 3.68
C SER A 45 -1.14 10.64 4.25
N ASP A 46 -2.32 10.48 3.63
CA ASP A 46 -3.61 10.94 4.18
C ASP A 46 -4.15 10.02 5.29
N CYS A 47 -3.45 8.92 5.59
CA CYS A 47 -3.86 7.94 6.58
C CYS A 47 -4.20 8.54 7.96
N PRO A 48 -3.41 9.48 8.55
CA PRO A 48 -3.72 10.07 9.86
C PRO A 48 -5.09 10.73 9.88
N SER A 49 -5.42 11.49 8.83
CA SER A 49 -6.71 12.18 8.67
C SER A 49 -7.88 11.23 8.39
N ARG A 50 -7.59 9.98 7.99
CA ARG A 50 -8.57 8.97 7.58
C ARG A 50 -8.74 7.85 8.60
N THR A 51 -8.16 7.96 9.79
CA THR A 51 -8.25 6.94 10.86
C THR A 51 -9.69 6.51 11.19
N GLY A 52 -10.66 7.43 11.11
CA GLY A 52 -12.08 7.12 11.32
C GLY A 52 -12.68 6.14 10.30
N LEU A 53 -12.04 5.97 9.14
CA LEU A 53 -12.45 5.03 8.10
C LEU A 53 -11.91 3.61 8.33
N CYS A 54 -11.00 3.39 9.29
CA CYS A 54 -10.44 2.07 9.54
C CYS A 54 -11.56 1.06 9.81
N ASN A 55 -12.49 1.37 10.70
CA ASN A 55 -13.59 0.46 11.04
C ASN A 55 -14.82 0.57 10.11
N ASN A 56 -14.76 1.41 9.08
CA ASN A 56 -15.85 1.51 8.12
C ASN A 56 -15.80 0.32 7.16
N SER A 57 -16.86 -0.49 7.11
CA SER A 57 -16.91 -1.72 6.31
C SER A 57 -16.58 -1.50 4.84
N MET A 58 -17.01 -0.37 4.24
CA MET A 58 -16.73 -0.02 2.84
C MET A 58 -15.25 0.28 2.59
N TYR A 59 -14.58 0.88 3.57
CA TYR A 59 -13.19 1.31 3.46
C TYR A 59 -12.21 0.37 4.17
N TYR A 60 -12.70 -0.67 4.83
CA TYR A 60 -11.92 -1.58 5.65
C TYR A 60 -10.75 -2.16 4.85
N THR A 61 -11.02 -2.80 3.72
CA THR A 61 -10.00 -3.40 2.85
C THR A 61 -9.02 -2.35 2.30
N LEU A 62 -9.53 -1.20 1.86
CA LEU A 62 -8.71 -0.11 1.33
C LEU A 62 -7.73 0.40 2.39
N MET A 63 -8.23 0.66 3.60
CA MET A 63 -7.41 1.13 4.72
C MET A 63 -6.44 0.07 5.22
N THR A 64 -6.77 -1.23 5.11
CA THR A 64 -5.83 -2.31 5.41
C THR A 64 -4.65 -2.32 4.47
N GLN A 65 -4.88 -2.03 3.19
CA GLN A 65 -3.81 -2.01 2.19
C GLN A 65 -3.03 -0.70 2.20
N GLN A 66 -3.72 0.44 2.26
CA GLN A 66 -3.15 1.78 2.14
C GLN A 66 -2.61 2.31 3.46
N CYS A 67 -3.21 1.92 4.58
CA CYS A 67 -2.91 2.48 5.89
C CYS A 67 -2.79 1.38 6.97
N PRO A 68 -2.02 0.31 6.73
CA PRO A 68 -1.94 -0.80 7.66
C PRO A 68 -1.36 -0.36 9.00
N ARG A 69 -0.48 0.64 9.03
CA ARG A 69 0.13 1.14 10.26
C ARG A 69 -0.82 2.05 11.02
N THR A 70 -1.45 3.01 10.36
CA THR A 70 -2.43 3.90 10.99
C THR A 70 -3.64 3.13 11.54
N CYS A 71 -4.10 2.09 10.84
CA CYS A 71 -5.21 1.27 11.31
C CYS A 71 -4.81 0.15 12.27
N GLY A 72 -3.53 0.04 12.66
CA GLY A 72 -3.06 -1.01 13.57
C GLY A 72 -3.16 -2.43 13.00
N ARG A 73 -3.12 -2.57 11.67
CA ARG A 73 -3.25 -3.82 10.91
C ARG A 73 -1.93 -4.40 10.46
N CYS A 74 -0.83 -3.91 11.03
CA CYS A 74 0.45 -4.57 10.96
C CYS A 74 0.32 -5.96 11.57
N ALA A 75 0.17 -6.98 10.73
CA ALA A 75 0.39 -8.34 11.17
C ALA A 75 1.89 -8.43 11.51
N THR A 76 2.22 -8.35 12.79
CA THR A 76 3.56 -8.71 13.27
C THR A 76 3.84 -10.10 12.73
N GLY A 77 4.86 -10.20 11.88
CA GLY A 77 5.20 -11.44 11.19
C GLY A 77 5.29 -12.61 12.15
N LYS A 78 4.57 -13.68 11.82
CA LYS A 78 5.01 -15.03 12.13
C LYS A 78 5.62 -15.63 10.89
#